data_AF-A0A3M0FGH0-F1
#
_entry.id   AF-A0A3M0FGH0-F1
#
_cell.length_a   1.000
_cell.length_b   1.000
_cell.length_c   1.000
_cell.angle_alpha   90.00
_cell.angle_beta   90.00
_cell.angle_gamma   90.00
#
_symmetry.space_group_name_H-M   'P 1'
#
loop_
_entity.id
_entity.type
_entity.pdbx_description
1 polymer ?
#
loop_
_entity_poly.entity_id
_entity_poly.type
_entity_poly.pdbx_seq_one_letter_code
_entity_poly.pdbx_strand_id
1 'polypeptide(L)'
;MFPKTGKRFQNEGGRLTEAAYIAAISEALRTEIGTGAGAAKQIQRWTEASDRTARNWLNGNVGPSGHHLVRLARESDAVLSAVLTMAGRPELGLARDLHAVEVALAKASGAFEVLRRQRALGTR
;
A
#
# COMPACT_ATOMS: atom_id res chain seq x y z
N MET A 1 39.68 -13.87 18.12
CA MET A 1 38.81 -13.77 16.94
C MET A 1 37.44 -14.29 17.35
N PHE A 2 36.44 -13.42 17.49
CA PHE A 2 35.09 -13.82 17.93
C PHE A 2 34.15 -13.91 16.73
N PRO A 3 33.35 -14.98 16.58
CA PRO A 3 32.38 -15.07 15.50
C PRO A 3 31.17 -14.17 15.83
N LYS A 4 30.88 -13.21 14.95
CA LYS A 4 29.64 -12.40 15.02
C LYS A 4 28.50 -13.17 14.34
N THR A 5 27.99 -14.21 14.99
CA THR A 5 26.69 -14.78 14.61
C THR A 5 25.60 -14.07 15.42
N GLY A 6 25.16 -12.93 14.91
CA GLY A 6 23.98 -12.24 15.42
C GLY A 6 22.73 -13.03 15.04
N LYS A 7 22.20 -13.82 15.97
CA LYS A 7 20.81 -14.30 15.94
C LYS A 7 19.91 -13.07 15.70
N ARG A 8 19.20 -13.05 14.57
CA ARG A 8 18.16 -12.03 14.33
C ARG A 8 17.02 -12.31 15.29
N PHE A 9 16.91 -11.48 16.31
CA PHE A 9 15.83 -11.52 17.29
C PHE A 9 14.49 -11.31 16.57
N GLN A 10 13.56 -12.21 16.85
CA GLN A 10 12.15 -12.09 16.47
C GLN A 10 11.59 -10.83 17.16
N ASN A 11 11.03 -9.93 16.37
CA ASN A 11 10.62 -8.60 16.81
C ASN A 11 9.22 -8.67 17.46
N GLU A 12 9.17 -8.92 18.77
CA GLU A 12 7.94 -8.86 19.58
C GLU A 12 7.64 -7.44 20.13
N GLY A 13 8.23 -6.38 19.56
CA GLY A 13 8.25 -5.06 20.20
C GLY A 13 8.05 -3.86 19.29
N GLY A 14 7.06 -3.88 18.39
CA GLY A 14 6.38 -2.70 17.82
C GLY A 14 7.20 -1.56 17.16
N ARG A 15 8.53 -1.62 17.12
CA ARG A 15 9.41 -0.59 16.56
C ARG A 15 9.65 -0.88 15.09
N LEU A 16 9.31 0.09 14.25
CA LEU A 16 9.68 0.11 12.85
C LEU A 16 11.21 0.13 12.73
N THR A 17 11.77 -0.90 12.09
CA THR A 17 13.19 -0.96 11.75
C THR A 17 13.41 -0.47 10.32
N GLU A 18 14.61 0.03 10.02
CA GLU A 18 14.96 0.44 8.66
C GLU A 18 14.82 -0.74 7.66
N ALA A 19 15.23 -1.95 8.06
CA ALA A 19 15.07 -3.13 7.21
C ALA A 19 13.60 -3.46 6.91
N ALA A 20 12.70 -3.32 7.90
CA ALA A 20 11.27 -3.53 7.70
C ALA A 20 10.67 -2.45 6.79
N TYR A 21 11.10 -1.20 6.95
CA TYR A 21 10.72 -0.09 6.08
C TYR A 21 11.13 -0.35 4.63
N ILE A 22 12.38 -0.70 4.38
CA ILE A 22 12.90 -0.99 3.04
C ILE A 22 12.16 -2.15 2.39
N ALA A 23 11.93 -3.23 3.15
CA ALA A 23 11.20 -4.38 2.66
C ALA A 23 9.77 -4.01 2.25
N ALA A 24 9.03 -3.32 3.13
CA ALA A 24 7.64 -2.93 2.90
C ALA A 24 7.48 -2.01 1.69
N ILE A 25 8.33 -0.98 1.55
CA ILE A 25 8.25 -0.05 0.42
C ILE A 25 8.64 -0.74 -0.89
N SER A 26 9.69 -1.57 -0.87
CA SER A 26 10.09 -2.29 -2.09
C SER A 26 9.01 -3.27 -2.55
N GLU A 27 8.33 -3.94 -1.62
CA GLU A 27 7.23 -4.86 -1.94
C GLU A 27 6.01 -4.13 -2.48
N ALA A 28 5.65 -3.00 -1.87
CA ALA A 28 4.57 -2.14 -2.36
C ALA A 28 4.82 -1.68 -3.81
N LEU A 29 6.05 -1.23 -4.11
CA LEU A 29 6.44 -0.85 -5.46
C LEU A 29 6.35 -2.03 -6.44
N ARG A 30 6.87 -3.21 -6.07
CA ARG A 30 6.81 -4.38 -6.94
C ARG A 30 5.37 -4.86 -7.19
N THR A 31 4.51 -4.76 -6.19
CA THR A 31 3.11 -5.16 -6.29
C THR A 31 2.35 -4.25 -7.25
N GLU A 32 2.60 -2.94 -7.20
CA GLU A 32 1.83 -1.98 -7.99
C GLU A 32 2.32 -1.83 -9.42
N ILE A 33 3.64 -1.76 -9.63
CA ILE A 33 4.23 -1.43 -10.94
C ILE A 33 5.11 -2.53 -11.50
N GLY A 34 5.18 -3.68 -10.84
CA GLY A 34 5.98 -4.83 -11.25
C GLY A 34 7.47 -4.64 -11.02
N THR A 35 8.27 -5.43 -11.75
CA THR A 35 9.74 -5.43 -11.63
C THR A 35 10.43 -5.00 -12.92
N GLY A 36 11.73 -4.72 -12.85
CA GLY A 36 12.58 -4.50 -14.03
C GLY A 36 12.65 -3.03 -14.47
N ALA A 37 13.10 -2.82 -15.72
CA ALA A 37 13.44 -1.48 -16.21
C ALA A 37 12.22 -0.56 -16.38
N GLY A 38 11.04 -1.11 -16.72
CA GLY A 38 9.80 -0.34 -16.82
C GLY A 38 9.39 0.26 -15.47
N ALA A 39 9.37 -0.59 -14.42
CA ALA A 39 9.10 -0.16 -13.05
C ALA A 39 10.10 0.90 -12.57
N ALA A 40 11.40 0.71 -12.83
CA ALA A 40 12.43 1.69 -12.49
C ALA A 40 12.20 3.05 -13.20
N LYS A 41 11.80 3.06 -14.47
CA LYS A 41 11.47 4.31 -15.20
C LYS A 41 10.23 5.00 -14.64
N GLN A 42 9.24 4.23 -14.20
CA GLN A 42 8.03 4.78 -13.57
C GLN A 42 8.35 5.45 -12.23
N ILE A 43 9.17 4.82 -11.39
CA ILE A 43 9.67 5.41 -10.15
C ILE A 43 10.40 6.73 -10.44
N GLN A 44 11.28 6.77 -11.44
CA GLN A 44 11.98 8.00 -11.84
C GLN A 44 10.99 9.09 -12.26
N ARG A 45 9.97 8.75 -13.04
CA ARG A 45 8.94 9.73 -13.45
C ARG A 45 8.19 10.32 -12.25
N TRP A 46 7.87 9.50 -11.25
CA TRP A 46 7.17 9.95 -10.05
C TRP A 46 8.05 10.80 -9.12
N THR A 47 9.33 10.45 -9.02
CA THR A 47 10.21 10.94 -7.95
C THR A 47 11.35 11.84 -8.42
N GLU A 48 11.61 11.91 -9.72
CA GLU A 48 12.82 12.50 -10.35
C GLU A 48 14.14 11.91 -9.84
N ALA A 49 14.10 10.76 -9.17
CA ALA A 49 15.30 10.07 -8.73
C ALA A 49 16.11 9.55 -9.93
N SER A 50 17.39 9.24 -9.71
CA SER A 50 18.21 8.57 -10.74
C SER A 50 17.76 7.13 -10.99
N ASP A 51 18.06 6.57 -12.17
CA ASP A 51 17.80 5.16 -12.50
C ASP A 51 18.40 4.20 -11.47
N ARG A 52 19.63 4.47 -11.01
CA ARG A 52 20.29 3.67 -9.96
C ARG A 52 19.50 3.73 -8.65
N THR A 53 19.08 4.91 -8.24
CA THR A 53 18.31 5.10 -7.01
C THR A 53 16.96 4.39 -7.09
N ALA A 54 16.25 4.52 -8.22
CA ALA A 54 14.98 3.85 -8.46
C ALA A 54 15.11 2.32 -8.40
N ARG A 55 16.14 1.75 -9.04
CA ARG A 55 16.43 0.31 -8.95
C ARG A 55 16.77 -0.13 -7.53
N ASN A 56 17.52 0.69 -6.80
CA ASN A 56 17.86 0.37 -5.42
C ASN A 56 16.62 0.28 -4.52
N TRP A 57 15.64 1.18 -4.69
CA TRP A 57 14.38 1.10 -3.96
C TRP A 57 13.54 -0.10 -4.39
N LEU A 58 13.44 -0.35 -5.69
CA LEU A 58 12.68 -1.49 -6.24
C LEU A 58 13.23 -2.84 -5.78
N ASN A 59 14.57 -2.96 -5.68
CA ASN A 59 15.26 -4.16 -5.22
C ASN A 59 15.34 -4.27 -3.69
N GLY A 60 14.92 -3.24 -2.95
CA GLY A 60 15.02 -3.23 -1.49
C GLY A 60 16.46 -3.14 -0.97
N ASN A 61 17.38 -2.52 -1.72
CA ASN A 61 18.77 -2.31 -1.28
C ASN A 61 18.87 -1.17 -0.27
N VAL A 62 18.12 -0.09 -0.50
CA VAL A 62 17.98 1.08 0.37
C VAL A 62 16.55 1.61 0.26
N GLY A 63 16.11 2.39 1.23
CA GLY A 63 14.79 3.00 1.23
C GLY A 63 14.80 4.40 0.58
N PRO A 64 13.64 4.89 0.12
CA PRO A 64 13.53 6.28 -0.28
C PRO A 64 13.72 7.22 0.91
N SER A 65 14.30 8.39 0.67
CA SER A 65 14.33 9.45 1.67
C SER A 65 12.93 10.06 1.84
N GLY A 66 12.71 10.81 2.92
CA GLY A 66 11.37 11.33 3.27
C GLY A 66 10.64 12.05 2.12
N HIS A 67 11.31 12.96 1.40
CA HIS A 67 10.66 13.66 0.28
C HIS A 67 10.32 12.74 -0.89
N HIS A 68 11.19 11.77 -1.22
CA HIS A 68 10.89 10.78 -2.26
C HIS A 68 9.77 9.83 -1.84
N LEU A 69 9.71 9.45 -0.56
CA LEU A 69 8.63 8.64 -0.03
C LEU A 69 7.29 9.36 -0.16
N VAL A 70 7.23 10.66 0.14
CA VAL A 70 6.01 11.47 -0.05
C VAL A 70 5.61 11.52 -1.53
N ARG A 71 6.57 11.70 -2.45
CA ARG A 71 6.29 11.66 -3.90
C ARG A 71 5.76 10.29 -4.35
N LEU A 72 6.33 9.20 -3.84
CA LEU A 72 5.83 7.85 -4.13
C LEU A 72 4.43 7.65 -3.56
N ALA A 73 4.18 8.00 -2.29
CA ALA A 73 2.87 7.84 -1.66
C ALA A 73 1.77 8.70 -2.31
N ARG A 74 2.14 9.78 -3.00
CA ARG A 74 1.20 10.58 -3.81
C ARG A 74 0.73 9.86 -5.06
N GLU A 75 1.62 9.07 -5.68
CA GLU A 75 1.38 8.44 -6.98
C GLU A 75 1.02 6.96 -6.88
N SER A 76 1.32 6.33 -5.74
CA SER A 76 1.18 4.89 -5.50
C SER A 76 0.35 4.59 -4.25
N ASP A 77 -0.82 3.99 -4.47
CA ASP A 77 -1.73 3.57 -3.40
C ASP A 77 -1.12 2.46 -2.54
N ALA A 78 -0.34 1.54 -3.14
CA ALA A 78 0.34 0.48 -2.41
C ALA A 78 1.39 1.07 -1.45
N VAL A 79 2.16 2.06 -1.91
CA VAL A 79 3.16 2.74 -1.06
C VAL A 79 2.47 3.51 0.07
N LEU A 80 1.39 4.25 -0.22
CA LEU A 80 0.63 4.95 0.82
C LEU A 80 0.08 3.96 1.86
N SER A 81 -0.52 2.86 1.42
CA SER A 81 -1.03 1.81 2.30
C SER A 81 0.06 1.20 3.19
N ALA A 82 1.24 0.93 2.64
CA ALA A 82 2.39 0.44 3.39
C ALA A 82 2.84 1.45 4.48
N VAL A 83 2.89 2.75 4.15
CA VAL A 83 3.23 3.80 5.12
C VAL A 83 2.21 3.87 6.25
N LEU A 84 0.92 3.85 5.94
CA LEU A 84 -0.16 3.90 6.94
C LEU A 84 -0.16 2.66 7.83
N THR A 85 0.09 1.49 7.27
CA THR A 85 0.25 0.23 8.01
C THR A 85 1.42 0.31 8.98
N MET A 86 2.59 0.76 8.53
CA MET A 86 3.77 0.94 9.39
C MET A 86 3.58 2.03 10.45
N ALA A 87 2.74 3.04 10.17
CA ALA A 87 2.37 4.08 11.13
C ALA A 87 1.33 3.59 12.17
N GLY A 88 0.85 2.35 12.08
CA GLY A 88 -0.19 1.81 12.96
C GLY A 88 -1.56 2.42 12.72
N ARG A 89 -1.81 2.98 11.53
CA ARG A 89 -3.07 3.64 11.14
C ARG A 89 -3.62 3.12 9.80
N PRO A 90 -3.73 1.79 9.60
CA PRO A 90 -4.17 1.22 8.32
C PRO A 90 -5.60 1.65 7.92
N GLU A 91 -6.45 1.98 8.89
CA GLU A 91 -7.83 2.43 8.68
C GLU A 91 -7.93 3.72 7.86
N LEU A 92 -6.89 4.57 7.86
CA LEU A 92 -6.87 5.77 7.03
C LEU A 92 -6.77 5.47 5.53
N GLY A 93 -6.30 4.27 5.15
CA GLY A 93 -6.27 3.83 3.75
C GLY A 93 -7.67 3.58 3.20
N LEU A 94 -8.63 3.25 4.06
CA LEU A 94 -10.01 2.94 3.67
C LEU A 94 -10.82 4.18 3.30
N ALA A 95 -10.37 5.38 3.71
CA ALA A 95 -11.11 6.62 3.48
C ALA A 95 -11.34 6.91 1.99
N ARG A 96 -10.43 6.45 1.12
CA ARG A 96 -10.57 6.62 -0.34
C ARG A 96 -11.65 5.71 -0.94
N ASP A 97 -11.82 4.51 -0.37
CA ASP A 97 -12.83 3.55 -0.79
C ASP A 97 -14.19 3.81 -0.16
N LEU A 98 -14.26 4.59 0.92
CA LEU A 98 -15.49 4.81 1.68
C LEU A 98 -16.61 5.39 0.82
N HIS A 99 -16.32 6.35 -0.07
CA HIS A 99 -17.35 6.89 -0.96
C HIS A 99 -17.86 5.85 -1.98
N ALA A 100 -16.96 5.03 -2.53
CA ALA A 100 -17.35 3.95 -3.42
C ALA A 100 -18.20 2.90 -2.69
N VAL A 101 -17.87 2.61 -1.43
CA VAL A 101 -18.62 1.73 -0.53
C VAL A 101 -20.01 2.31 -0.23
N GLU A 102 -20.12 3.61 0.07
CA GLU A 102 -21.40 4.29 0.29
C GLU A 102 -22.31 4.20 -0.94
N VAL A 103 -21.76 4.45 -2.13
CA VAL A 103 -22.51 4.35 -3.40
C VAL A 103 -22.96 2.91 -3.65
N ALA A 104 -22.10 1.92 -3.42
CA ALA A 104 -22.44 0.52 -3.58
C ALA A 104 -23.54 0.08 -2.59
N LEU A 105 -23.44 0.52 -1.33
CA LEU A 105 -24.42 0.22 -0.29
C LEU A 105 -25.79 0.84 -0.58
N ALA A 106 -25.82 2.08 -1.07
CA ALA A 106 -27.06 2.75 -1.48
C ALA A 106 -27.76 1.99 -2.62
N LYS A 107 -26.99 1.53 -3.62
CA LYS A 107 -27.52 0.72 -4.73
C LYS A 107 -28.10 -0.61 -4.25
N ALA A 108 -27.35 -1.34 -3.40
CA ALA A 108 -27.80 -2.61 -2.84
C ALA A 108 -29.09 -2.44 -2.02
N SER A 109 -29.14 -1.40 -1.18
CA SER A 109 -30.33 -1.08 -0.37
C SER A 109 -31.56 -0.79 -1.25
N GLY A 110 -31.39 -0.01 -2.32
CA GLY A 110 -32.47 0.25 -3.28
C GLY A 110 -32.98 -1.02 -3.96
N ALA A 111 -32.08 -1.92 -4.35
CA ALA A 111 -32.45 -3.21 -4.94
C ALA A 111 -33.26 -4.09 -3.96
N PHE A 112 -32.87 -4.13 -2.68
CA PHE A 112 -33.60 -4.87 -1.65
C PHE A 112 -35.01 -4.33 -1.43
N GLU A 113 -35.20 -3.02 -1.45
CA GLU A 113 -36.53 -2.41 -1.31
C GLU A 113 -37.45 -2.73 -2.48
N VAL A 114 -36.91 -2.76 -3.72
CA VAL A 114 -37.67 -3.20 -4.89
C VAL A 114 -38.13 -4.65 -4.74
N LEU A 115 -37.22 -5.55 -4.34
CA LEU A 115 -37.53 -6.98 -4.15
C LEU A 115 -38.57 -7.19 -3.02
N ARG A 116 -38.46 -6.46 -1.91
CA ARG A 116 -39.44 -6.50 -0.82
C ARG A 116 -40.84 -6.09 -1.31
N ARG A 117 -40.94 -5.02 -2.09
CA ARG A 117 -42.22 -4.54 -2.66
C ARG A 117 -42.83 -5.56 -3.62
N GLN A 118 -42.04 -6.15 -4.51
CA GLN A 118 -42.52 -7.18 -5.45
C GLN A 118 -43.07 -8.40 -4.71
N ARG A 119 -42.39 -8.84 -3.63
CA ARG A 119 -42.84 -9.97 -2.83
C ARG A 119 -44.14 -9.68 -2.07
N ALA A 120 -44.31 -8.45 -1.57
CA ALA A 120 -45.56 -8.02 -0.93
C ALA A 120 -46.75 -7.95 -1.91
N LEU A 121 -46.50 -7.64 -3.18
CA LEU A 121 -47.53 -7.56 -4.22
C LEU A 121 -47.89 -8.93 -4.84
N GLY A 122 -46.95 -9.88 -4.87
CA GLY A 122 -47.15 -11.23 -5.41
C GLY A 122 -47.80 -12.23 -4.44
N THR A 123 -48.24 -11.79 -3.25
CA THR A 123 -48.91 -12.64 -2.24
C THR A 123 -50.44 -12.45 -2.26
N ARG A 124 -51.03 -12.08 -3.40
CA ARG A 124 -52.49 -11.98 -3.61
C ARG A 124 -52.98 -12.96 -4.65
#